data_AF-A0A5B8KTW3-F1
#
_entry.id   AF-A0A5B8KTW3-F1
#
_cell.length_a   1.000
_cell.length_b   1.000
_cell.length_c   1.000
_cell.angle_alpha   90.00
_cell.angle_beta   90.00
_cell.angle_gamma   90.00
#
_symmetry.space_group_name_H-M   'P 1'
#
loop_
_entity.id
_entity.type
_entity.pdbx_description
1 polymer ?
#
loop_
_entity_poly.entity_id
_entity_poly.type
_entity_poly.pdbx_seq_one_letter_code
_entity_poly.pdbx_strand_id
1 'polypeptide(L)'
;MSGKVEGLPVSGYRPQTPEAIETVNALKDMEEHVLRLLDEVAEDRTIAADGRWLAIGRTMIEQGLMAANRAIFKPERIALPEEDDPVIEAGWVLERADSDTAAPLYYAPCGGHGEQWSHNHLKALRLARREDGEALAEALAIEVRVAEHEWS
;
A
#
# COMPACT_ATOMS: atom_id res chain seq x y z
N MET A 1 35.74 0.20 -23.21
CA MET A 1 35.12 1.55 -23.14
C MET A 1 33.73 1.35 -22.56
N SER A 2 33.48 1.85 -21.34
CA SER A 2 32.23 1.61 -20.60
C SER A 2 31.21 2.71 -20.91
N GLY A 3 30.56 2.65 -22.07
CA GLY A 3 29.40 3.50 -22.37
C GLY A 3 28.13 2.81 -21.91
N LYS A 4 27.37 3.40 -20.99
CA LYS A 4 26.03 2.91 -20.64
C LYS A 4 25.09 3.18 -21.81
N VAL A 5 24.21 2.24 -22.12
CA VAL A 5 23.15 2.43 -23.12
C VAL A 5 21.98 3.13 -22.41
N GLU A 6 21.37 4.13 -23.06
CA GLU A 6 20.17 4.79 -22.53
C GLU A 6 19.13 3.71 -22.17
N GLY A 7 18.51 3.85 -20.99
CA GLY A 7 17.53 2.89 -20.51
C GLY A 7 16.39 2.72 -21.52
N LEU A 8 15.75 1.54 -21.52
CA LEU A 8 14.48 1.37 -22.24
C LEU A 8 13.52 2.51 -21.82
N PRO A 9 12.68 3.05 -22.72
CA PRO A 9 11.78 4.18 -22.44
C PRO A 9 10.60 3.76 -21.54
N VAL A 10 10.92 3.16 -20.40
CA VAL A 10 10.00 2.57 -19.43
C VAL A 10 10.41 3.10 -18.06
N SER A 11 9.55 3.90 -17.46
CA SER A 11 9.78 4.49 -16.13
C SER A 11 10.14 3.40 -15.11
N GLY A 12 11.15 3.67 -14.29
CA GLY A 12 11.67 2.73 -13.29
C GLY A 12 12.82 1.84 -13.77
N TYR A 13 13.08 1.73 -15.08
CA TYR A 13 14.30 1.06 -15.57
C TYR A 13 15.47 2.03 -15.62
N ARG A 14 16.60 1.61 -15.03
CA ARG A 14 17.85 2.37 -15.05
C ARG A 14 18.61 2.15 -16.37
N PRO A 15 19.48 3.09 -16.79
CA PRO A 15 20.45 2.84 -17.84
C PRO A 15 21.32 1.62 -17.52
N GLN A 16 21.49 0.74 -18.49
CA GLN A 16 22.18 -0.54 -18.32
C GLN A 16 23.57 -0.51 -18.96
N THR A 17 24.46 -1.38 -18.48
CA THR A 17 25.74 -1.61 -19.16
C THR A 17 25.53 -2.55 -20.35
N PRO A 18 26.37 -2.50 -21.39
CA PRO A 18 26.30 -3.43 -22.52
C PRO A 18 26.33 -4.90 -22.08
N GLU A 19 27.13 -5.23 -21.08
CA GLU A 19 27.28 -6.60 -20.56
C GLU A 19 25.99 -7.08 -19.86
N ALA A 20 25.30 -6.19 -19.14
CA ALA A 20 24.01 -6.49 -18.53
C ALA A 20 22.94 -6.77 -19.59
N ILE A 21 22.93 -5.98 -20.67
CA ILE A 21 22.02 -6.17 -21.81
C ILE A 21 22.32 -7.49 -22.51
N GLU A 22 23.58 -7.77 -22.81
CA GLU A 22 24.01 -9.03 -23.43
C GLU A 22 23.60 -10.24 -22.59
N THR A 23 23.81 -10.18 -21.27
CA THR A 23 23.42 -11.25 -20.35
C THR A 23 21.90 -11.49 -20.36
N VAL A 24 21.09 -10.42 -20.33
CA VAL A 24 19.63 -10.55 -20.38
C VAL A 24 19.15 -11.07 -21.74
N ASN A 25 19.79 -10.67 -22.84
CA ASN A 25 19.48 -11.22 -24.16
C ASN A 25 19.79 -12.72 -24.22
N ALA A 26 20.92 -13.16 -23.68
CA ALA A 26 21.24 -14.59 -23.62
C ALA A 26 20.23 -15.38 -22.77
N LEU A 27 19.72 -14.81 -21.68
CA LEU A 27 18.63 -15.41 -20.89
C LEU A 27 17.32 -15.48 -21.68
N LYS A 28 17.02 -14.46 -22.50
CA LYS A 28 15.84 -14.43 -23.36
C LYS A 28 15.92 -15.47 -24.48
N ASP A 29 17.09 -15.65 -25.08
CA ASP A 29 17.31 -16.69 -26.07
C ASP A 29 17.09 -18.08 -25.44
N MET A 30 17.64 -18.32 -24.24
CA MET A 30 17.43 -19.58 -23.52
C MET A 30 15.95 -19.82 -23.17
N GLU A 31 15.24 -18.78 -22.73
CA GLU A 31 13.79 -18.82 -22.47
C GLU A 31 13.04 -19.36 -23.67
N GLU A 32 13.23 -18.76 -24.85
CA GLU A 32 12.54 -19.13 -26.08
C GLU A 32 12.83 -20.57 -26.50
N HIS A 33 14.08 -21.03 -26.39
CA HIS A 33 14.43 -22.42 -26.71
C HIS A 33 13.69 -23.41 -25.81
N VAL A 34 13.61 -23.12 -24.51
CA VAL A 34 12.90 -24.00 -23.57
C VAL A 34 11.39 -23.97 -23.84
N LEU A 35 10.81 -22.80 -24.11
CA LEU A 35 9.38 -22.68 -24.40
C LEU A 35 8.98 -23.46 -25.65
N ARG A 36 9.80 -23.43 -26.71
CA ARG A 36 9.58 -24.25 -27.93
C ARG A 36 9.64 -25.74 -27.65
N LEU A 37 10.56 -26.18 -26.79
CA LEU A 37 10.60 -27.58 -26.37
C LEU A 37 9.32 -27.97 -25.61
N LEU A 38 8.77 -27.08 -24.78
CA LEU A 38 7.49 -27.33 -24.11
C LEU A 38 6.32 -27.35 -25.10
N ASP A 39 6.36 -26.55 -26.16
CA ASP A 39 5.37 -26.59 -27.25
C ASP A 39 5.42 -27.95 -27.97
N GLU A 40 6.63 -28.43 -28.31
CA GLU A 40 6.81 -29.76 -28.92
C GLU A 40 6.25 -30.88 -28.04
N VAL A 41 6.53 -30.84 -26.72
CA VAL A 41 5.97 -31.81 -25.76
C VAL A 41 4.44 -31.73 -25.68
N ALA A 42 3.87 -30.53 -25.79
CA ALA A 42 2.41 -30.34 -25.78
C ALA A 42 1.75 -30.91 -27.04
N GLU A 43 2.41 -30.83 -28.18
CA GLU A 43 1.91 -31.29 -29.47
C GLU A 43 2.16 -32.78 -29.74
N ASP A 44 3.14 -33.38 -29.06
CA ASP A 44 3.49 -34.79 -29.22
C ASP A 44 2.40 -35.72 -28.65
N ARG A 45 1.60 -36.27 -29.56
CA ARG A 45 0.52 -37.22 -29.26
C ARG A 45 1.01 -38.59 -28.76
N THR A 46 2.30 -38.88 -28.84
CA THR A 46 2.89 -40.16 -28.41
C THR A 46 3.24 -40.18 -26.93
N ILE A 47 3.58 -39.02 -26.36
CA ILE A 47 4.00 -38.89 -24.95
C ILE A 47 2.80 -38.82 -24.01
N ALA A 48 1.64 -38.35 -24.50
CA ALA A 48 0.43 -38.13 -23.71
C ALA A 48 0.70 -37.33 -22.41
N ALA A 49 1.45 -36.23 -22.54
CA ALA A 49 1.82 -35.39 -21.40
C ALA A 49 0.60 -34.83 -20.66
N ASP A 50 0.67 -34.79 -19.32
CA ASP A 50 -0.34 -34.13 -18.51
C ASP A 50 -0.24 -32.60 -18.70
N GLY A 51 -1.21 -32.04 -19.41
CA GLY A 51 -1.25 -30.62 -19.74
C GLY A 51 -1.28 -29.69 -18.52
N ARG A 52 -1.82 -30.14 -17.36
CA ARG A 52 -1.80 -29.35 -16.14
C ARG A 52 -0.39 -29.20 -15.61
N TRP A 53 0.37 -30.29 -15.56
CA TRP A 53 1.76 -30.26 -15.09
C TRP A 53 2.67 -29.53 -16.08
N LEU A 54 2.42 -29.66 -17.38
CA LEU A 54 3.16 -28.91 -18.40
C LEU A 54 2.95 -27.40 -18.28
N ALA A 55 1.70 -26.97 -18.05
CA ALA A 55 1.38 -25.55 -17.80
C ALA A 55 2.07 -25.01 -16.54
N ILE A 56 2.07 -25.78 -15.44
CA ILE A 56 2.80 -25.40 -14.21
C ILE A 56 4.29 -25.24 -14.51
N GLY A 57 4.90 -26.19 -15.24
CA GLY A 57 6.31 -26.13 -15.64
C GLY A 57 6.63 -24.87 -16.44
N ARG A 58 5.83 -24.56 -17.47
CA ARG A 58 5.97 -23.34 -18.28
C ARG A 58 5.97 -22.09 -17.41
N THR A 59 4.96 -21.92 -16.56
CA THR A 59 4.84 -20.76 -15.70
C THR A 59 6.05 -20.60 -14.77
N MET A 60 6.57 -21.69 -14.20
CA MET A 60 7.74 -21.62 -13.31
C MET A 60 9.02 -21.23 -14.05
N ILE A 61 9.19 -21.68 -15.29
CA ILE A 61 10.32 -21.30 -16.15
C ILE A 61 10.26 -19.81 -16.49
N GLU A 62 9.11 -19.32 -16.96
CA GLU A 62 8.89 -17.90 -17.28
C GLU A 62 9.11 -17.01 -16.03
N GLN A 63 8.57 -17.42 -14.88
CA GLN A 63 8.77 -16.70 -13.62
C GLN A 63 10.24 -16.68 -13.19
N GLY A 64 10.94 -17.82 -13.30
CA GLY A 64 12.36 -17.93 -12.98
C GLY A 64 13.22 -17.00 -13.83
N LEU A 65 13.00 -16.99 -15.15
CA LEU A 65 13.76 -16.16 -16.08
C LEU A 65 13.40 -14.68 -15.95
N MET A 66 12.13 -14.34 -15.70
CA MET A 66 11.73 -12.99 -15.32
C MET A 66 12.44 -12.52 -14.05
N ALA A 67 12.50 -13.35 -13.01
CA ALA A 67 13.18 -13.02 -11.75
C ALA A 67 14.69 -12.81 -11.96
N ALA A 68 15.34 -13.65 -12.75
CA ALA A 68 16.75 -13.50 -13.12
C ALA A 68 17.01 -12.19 -13.88
N ASN A 69 16.20 -11.88 -14.89
CA ASN A 69 16.28 -10.64 -15.65
C ASN A 69 16.11 -9.40 -14.74
N ARG A 70 15.15 -9.45 -13.81
CA ARG A 70 14.94 -8.37 -12.82
C ARG A 70 16.11 -8.23 -11.84
N ALA A 71 16.77 -9.32 -11.47
CA ALA A 71 17.97 -9.28 -10.62
C ALA A 71 19.15 -8.58 -11.30
N ILE A 72 19.23 -8.64 -12.64
CA ILE A 72 20.24 -7.95 -13.44
C ILE A 72 19.84 -6.49 -13.67
N PHE A 73 18.65 -6.23 -14.21
CA PHE A 73 18.22 -4.88 -14.61
C PHE A 73 17.83 -3.98 -13.43
N LYS A 74 17.48 -4.55 -12.27
CA LYS A 74 17.24 -3.85 -10.99
C LYS A 74 16.34 -2.62 -11.14
N PRO A 75 15.08 -2.79 -11.59
CA PRO A 75 14.14 -1.68 -11.71
C PRO A 75 13.83 -1.07 -10.33
N GLU A 76 13.59 0.23 -10.30
CA GLU A 76 13.26 1.00 -9.10
C GLU A 76 11.78 1.32 -9.01
N ARG A 77 11.34 1.65 -7.80
CA ARG A 77 10.06 2.31 -7.60
C ARG A 77 10.12 3.71 -8.21
N ILE A 78 9.05 4.10 -8.89
CA ILE A 78 8.87 5.47 -9.37
C ILE A 78 8.25 6.30 -8.26
N ALA A 79 8.65 7.56 -8.16
CA ALA A 79 7.92 8.54 -7.37
C ALA A 79 6.62 8.87 -8.10
N LEU A 80 5.50 8.81 -7.38
CA LEU A 80 4.24 9.34 -7.86
C LEU A 80 4.12 10.79 -7.38
N PRO A 81 3.57 11.71 -8.18
CA PRO A 81 3.42 13.11 -7.79
C PRO A 81 2.46 13.32 -6.61
N GLU A 82 1.67 12.31 -6.27
CA GLU A 82 0.75 12.27 -5.12
C GLU A 82 1.43 11.51 -3.97
N GLU A 83 2.32 12.18 -3.21
CA GLU A 83 2.80 11.66 -1.92
C GLU A 83 1.99 12.31 -0.78
N ASP A 84 1.36 11.46 0.04
CA ASP A 84 0.86 11.63 1.40
C ASP A 84 0.57 13.07 1.86
N ASP A 85 -0.49 13.69 1.34
CA ASP A 85 -1.16 14.73 2.12
C ASP A 85 -1.52 14.10 3.48
N PRO A 86 -1.17 14.75 4.61
CA PRO A 86 -1.53 14.21 5.91
C PRO A 86 -3.04 13.95 5.91
N VAL A 87 -3.45 12.74 6.28
CA VAL A 87 -4.87 12.44 6.46
C VAL A 87 -5.31 13.27 7.66
N ILE A 88 -5.86 14.45 7.40
CA ILE A 88 -6.48 15.27 8.42
C ILE A 88 -7.76 14.54 8.80
N GLU A 89 -7.73 13.85 9.95
CA GLU A 89 -8.94 13.33 10.55
C GLU A 89 -9.66 14.50 11.22
N ALA A 90 -10.94 14.72 10.90
CA ALA A 90 -11.76 15.72 11.57
C ALA A 90 -12.99 15.07 12.20
N GLY A 91 -13.50 15.67 13.26
CA GLY A 91 -14.66 15.12 13.98
C GLY A 91 -15.10 16.00 15.13
N TRP A 92 -16.30 15.71 15.61
CA TRP A 92 -16.95 16.45 16.67
C TRP A 92 -16.68 15.81 18.03
N VAL A 93 -16.36 16.63 19.02
CA VAL A 93 -16.13 16.22 20.41
C VAL A 93 -17.02 17.02 21.34
N LEU A 94 -17.27 16.46 22.53
CA LEU A 94 -17.98 17.16 23.61
C LEU A 94 -16.95 17.76 24.57
N GLU A 95 -16.95 19.07 24.71
CA GLU A 95 -16.16 19.79 25.70
C GLU A 95 -17.05 20.19 26.88
N ARG A 96 -16.55 20.05 28.11
CA ARG A 96 -17.31 20.43 29.31
C ARG A 96 -17.62 21.93 29.29
N ALA A 97 -18.88 22.31 29.53
CA ALA A 97 -19.31 23.71 29.38
C ALA A 97 -18.61 24.69 30.34
N ASP A 98 -18.14 24.22 31.49
CA ASP A 98 -17.42 24.98 32.50
C ASP A 98 -15.89 25.01 32.31
N SER A 99 -15.34 24.26 31.34
CA SER A 99 -13.90 24.27 31.07
C SER A 99 -13.52 25.44 30.18
N ASP A 100 -12.29 25.94 30.35
CA ASP A 100 -11.71 26.96 29.48
C ASP A 100 -11.65 26.45 28.03
N THR A 101 -11.99 27.30 27.07
CA THR A 101 -11.87 26.99 25.63
C THR A 101 -10.41 26.83 25.20
N ALA A 102 -9.46 27.45 25.90
CA ALA A 102 -8.03 27.28 25.65
C ALA A 102 -7.46 25.99 26.28
N ALA A 103 -8.19 25.36 27.20
CA ALA A 103 -7.80 24.13 27.89
C ALA A 103 -9.02 23.24 28.17
N PRO A 104 -9.71 22.76 27.12
CA PRO A 104 -10.98 22.07 27.29
C PRO A 104 -10.81 20.73 28.01
N LEU A 105 -11.88 20.32 28.67
CA LEU A 105 -12.06 18.96 29.16
C LEU A 105 -12.97 18.21 28.20
N TYR A 106 -12.43 17.19 27.56
CA TYR A 106 -13.13 16.38 26.59
C TYR A 106 -13.85 15.22 27.26
N TYR A 107 -15.07 14.92 26.80
CA TYR A 107 -15.80 13.74 27.22
C TYR A 107 -15.06 12.48 26.74
N ALA A 108 -14.62 11.67 27.70
CA ALA A 108 -13.78 10.49 27.51
C ALA A 108 -14.37 9.32 28.33
N PRO A 109 -15.47 8.68 27.87
CA PRO A 109 -16.19 7.69 28.65
C PRO A 109 -15.37 6.42 28.95
N CYS A 110 -14.31 6.18 28.17
CA CYS A 110 -13.38 5.06 28.35
C CYS A 110 -12.13 5.45 29.17
N GLY A 111 -12.13 6.60 29.83
CA GLY A 111 -11.11 6.97 30.82
C GLY A 111 -11.06 5.95 31.97
N GLY A 112 -9.92 5.86 32.66
CA GLY A 112 -9.77 4.96 33.81
C GLY A 112 -10.85 5.18 34.87
N HIS A 113 -11.11 4.15 35.69
CA HIS A 113 -12.20 4.07 36.67
C HIS A 113 -12.75 5.41 37.20
N GLY A 114 -13.86 5.87 36.61
CA GLY A 114 -14.64 7.01 37.10
C GLY A 114 -14.31 8.38 36.47
N GLU A 115 -13.21 8.51 35.72
CA GLU A 115 -12.87 9.76 35.03
C GLU A 115 -13.50 9.80 33.64
N GLN A 116 -14.62 10.51 33.51
CA GLN A 116 -15.34 10.72 32.24
C GLN A 116 -14.85 11.94 31.45
N TRP A 117 -13.86 12.67 31.97
CA TRP A 117 -13.35 13.91 31.40
C TRP A 117 -11.83 13.89 31.35
N SER A 118 -11.25 14.35 30.24
CA SER A 118 -9.80 14.30 30.01
C SER A 118 -9.35 15.58 29.31
N HIS A 119 -8.18 16.11 29.68
CA HIS A 119 -7.51 17.17 28.90
C HIS A 119 -6.81 16.63 27.64
N ASN A 120 -6.62 15.31 27.56
CA ASN A 120 -6.07 14.66 26.38
C ASN A 120 -7.18 14.41 25.35
N HIS A 121 -7.17 15.20 24.28
CA HIS A 121 -8.10 15.10 23.14
C HIS A 121 -8.03 13.76 22.39
N LEU A 122 -6.92 13.02 22.48
CA LEU A 122 -6.81 11.67 21.91
C LEU A 122 -7.65 10.62 22.65
N LYS A 123 -8.15 10.94 23.85
CA LYS A 123 -9.07 10.09 24.62
C LYS A 123 -10.53 10.48 24.43
N ALA A 124 -10.81 11.56 23.70
CA ALA A 124 -12.16 12.05 23.50
C ALA A 124 -12.99 11.03 22.69
N LEU A 125 -14.26 10.89 23.03
CA LEU A 125 -15.23 10.26 22.12
C LEU A 125 -15.39 11.17 20.90
N ARG A 126 -15.13 10.63 19.71
CA ARG A 126 -15.24 11.33 18.44
C ARG A 126 -16.53 10.97 17.75
N LEU A 127 -17.21 11.97 17.22
CA LEU A 127 -18.48 11.84 16.52
C LEU A 127 -18.34 12.37 15.11
N ALA A 128 -18.88 11.63 14.15
CA ALA A 128 -18.77 12.01 12.74
C ALA A 128 -19.62 13.24 12.41
N ARG A 129 -20.68 13.50 13.17
CA ARG A 129 -21.62 14.60 12.94
C ARG A 129 -21.88 15.38 14.22
N ARG A 130 -22.11 16.67 14.07
CA ARG A 130 -22.45 17.57 15.18
C ARG A 130 -23.75 17.14 15.88
N GLU A 131 -24.76 16.74 15.10
CA GLU A 131 -26.07 16.36 15.62
C GLU A 131 -25.99 15.12 16.52
N ASP A 132 -25.06 14.20 16.24
CA ASP A 132 -24.82 13.04 17.11
C ASP A 132 -24.23 13.47 18.46
N GLY A 133 -23.43 14.54 18.48
CA GLY A 133 -22.90 15.14 19.71
C GLY A 133 -23.96 15.84 20.53
N GLU A 134 -24.81 16.63 19.87
CA GLU A 134 -25.94 17.30 20.51
C GLU A 134 -26.93 16.28 21.10
N ALA A 135 -27.28 15.23 20.34
CA ALA A 135 -28.14 14.16 20.80
C ALA A 135 -27.54 13.37 21.98
N LEU A 136 -26.22 13.11 21.96
CA LEU A 136 -25.54 12.45 23.07
C LEU A 136 -25.52 13.32 24.34
N ALA A 137 -25.26 14.62 24.19
CA ALA A 137 -25.29 15.57 25.30
C ALA A 137 -26.66 15.60 25.98
N GLU A 138 -27.73 15.66 25.19
CA GLU A 138 -29.11 15.60 25.68
C GLU A 138 -29.40 14.27 26.40
N ALA A 139 -29.03 13.15 25.80
CA ALA A 139 -29.27 11.82 26.35
C ALA A 139 -28.55 11.58 27.70
N LEU A 140 -27.37 12.17 27.87
CA LEU A 140 -26.58 12.10 29.11
C LEU A 140 -26.96 13.18 30.13
N ALA A 141 -27.81 14.15 29.75
CA ALA A 141 -28.16 15.31 30.54
C ALA A 141 -26.92 16.07 31.06
N ILE A 142 -25.91 16.25 30.20
CA ILE A 142 -24.66 16.97 30.50
C ILE A 142 -24.62 18.31 29.76
N GLU A 143 -24.13 19.35 30.44
CA GLU A 143 -23.87 20.64 29.81
C GLU A 143 -22.49 20.64 29.13
N VAL A 144 -22.50 20.78 27.81
CA VAL A 144 -21.30 20.72 26.97
C VAL A 144 -21.33 21.73 25.84
N ARG A 145 -20.16 22.00 25.27
CA ARG A 145 -19.98 22.60 23.96
C ARG A 145 -19.63 21.50 22.97
N VAL A 146 -20.29 21.48 21.82
CA VAL A 146 -19.98 20.55 20.72
C VAL A 146 -19.03 21.27 19.77
N ALA A 147 -17.78 20.81 19.69
CA ALA A 147 -16.70 21.47 18.95
C ALA A 147 -16.11 20.54 17.89
N GLU A 148 -15.76 21.10 16.74
CA GLU A 148 -15.03 20.38 15.68
C GLU A 148 -13.52 20.45 15.98
N HIS A 149 -12.85 19.31 15.88
CA HIS A 149 -11.43 19.16 16.08
C HIS A 149 -10.81 18.45 14.89
N GLU A 150 -9.63 18.92 14.49
CA GLU A 150 -8.78 18.29 13.48
C GLU A 150 -7.62 17.58 14.19
N TRP A 151 -7.24 16.42 13.68
CA TRP A 151 -6.11 15.62 14.14
C TRP A 151 -5.18 15.32 12.97
N SER A 152 -3.88 15.30 13.28
CA SER A 152 -2.78 14.88 12.43
C SER A 152 -1.94 13.83 13.14
#